data_AF-A0A947K5X1-F1
#
_entry.id   AF-A0A947K5X1-F1
#
_cell.length_a   1.000
_cell.length_b   1.000
_cell.length_c   1.000
_cell.angle_alpha   90.00
_cell.angle_beta   90.00
_cell.angle_gamma   90.00
#
_symmetry.space_group_name_H-M   'P 1'
#
loop_
_entity.id
_entity.type
_entity.pdbx_description
1 polymer ?
#
loop_
_entity_poly.entity_id
_entity_poly.type
_entity_poly.pdbx_seq_one_letter_code
_entity_poly.pdbx_strand_id
1 'polypeptide(L)'
;MRYLMVILVALSLLFGSLAVPVQARGRLTPAQKSKIEQRVKNLSRAQRQAAAQGLNAKLKRLRDNIKASQITARRRALINAEIERIENELELINAVGQAAPPPPPPPPPPMIKQMPPMPRPTQGQMLRQRSPQVGVSAGYLAGIPGAVAEVRFHDPFDMVRTSIRFGAGYAQGDDTAGTLRKHALVIVDGIYRLNPPQAEGLRSYIGLGLNYNVYTTGRVSGAAGYQAFYGIEGGRPDGGQMFFEVGYGSIQTGFSPDYTGLTAQVGYKF
;
A
#
# COMPACT_ATOMS: atom_id res chain seq x y z
N MET A 1 -25.67 15.98 11.01
CA MET A 1 -26.08 14.55 11.05
C MET A 1 -25.51 13.70 9.91
N ARG A 2 -25.49 14.14 8.64
CA ARG A 2 -24.94 13.31 7.53
C ARG A 2 -23.49 12.84 7.71
N TYR A 3 -22.62 13.67 8.32
CA TYR A 3 -21.23 13.31 8.59
C TYR A 3 -21.05 12.28 9.73
N LEU A 4 -21.95 12.24 10.72
CA LEU A 4 -21.90 11.30 11.83
C LEU A 4 -22.14 9.85 11.36
N MET A 5 -23.03 9.68 10.39
CA MET A 5 -23.35 8.37 9.82
C MET A 5 -22.19 7.81 8.97
N VAL A 6 -21.46 8.67 8.24
CA VAL A 6 -20.27 8.27 7.48
C VAL A 6 -19.13 7.83 8.42
N ILE A 7 -18.95 8.53 9.55
CA ILE A 7 -17.97 8.17 10.58
C ILE A 7 -18.31 6.81 11.23
N LEU A 8 -19.59 6.58 11.55
CA LEU A 8 -20.06 5.30 12.13
C LEU A 8 -19.92 4.12 11.17
N VAL A 9 -20.16 4.31 9.87
CA VAL A 9 -19.97 3.25 8.85
C VAL A 9 -18.48 2.97 8.60
N ALA A 10 -17.62 3.98 8.65
CA ALA A 10 -16.17 3.78 8.57
C ALA A 10 -15.63 3.01 9.80
N LEU A 11 -16.14 3.34 11.00
CA LEU A 11 -15.83 2.61 12.24
C LEU A 11 -16.32 1.16 12.22
N SER A 12 -17.50 0.86 11.70
CA SER A 12 -18.01 -0.52 11.66
C SER A 12 -17.25 -1.41 10.66
N LEU A 13 -16.78 -0.86 9.54
CA LEU A 13 -15.90 -1.56 8.59
C LEU A 13 -14.49 -1.80 9.16
N LEU A 14 -14.00 -0.90 10.01
CA LEU A 14 -12.74 -1.05 10.76
C LEU A 14 -12.76 -2.21 11.76
N PHE A 15 -13.90 -2.48 12.42
CA PHE A 15 -14.01 -3.58 13.37
C PHE A 15 -14.38 -4.93 12.71
N GLY A 16 -15.03 -4.94 11.55
CA GLY A 16 -15.48 -6.15 10.87
C GLY A 16 -14.40 -6.97 10.15
N SER A 17 -13.18 -6.46 9.99
CA SER A 17 -12.12 -7.09 9.17
C SER A 17 -10.96 -7.71 9.98
N LEU A 18 -11.08 -7.78 11.31
CA LEU A 18 -10.00 -8.19 12.23
C LEU A 18 -9.79 -9.70 12.40
N ALA A 19 -10.34 -10.56 11.53
CA ALA A 19 -10.15 -12.01 11.66
C ALA A 19 -10.10 -12.73 10.32
N VAL A 20 -8.98 -12.64 9.60
CA VAL A 20 -8.62 -13.68 8.63
C VAL A 20 -7.23 -14.19 8.98
N PRO A 21 -7.11 -15.34 9.68
CA PRO A 21 -5.82 -15.97 9.84
C PRO A 21 -5.27 -16.30 8.47
N VAL A 22 -4.03 -15.89 8.20
CA VAL A 22 -3.26 -16.32 7.03
C VAL A 22 -2.94 -17.80 7.21
N GLN A 23 -3.91 -18.65 6.90
CA GLN A 23 -3.72 -20.09 6.80
C GLN A 23 -2.87 -20.35 5.55
N ALA A 24 -1.73 -21.01 5.77
CA ALA A 24 -0.88 -21.52 4.71
C ALA A 24 -1.67 -22.51 3.83
N ARG A 25 -2.23 -22.02 2.72
CA ARG A 25 -2.94 -22.87 1.75
C ARG A 25 -1.89 -23.59 0.91
N GLY A 26 -1.59 -24.83 1.29
CA GLY A 26 -0.56 -25.68 0.67
C GLY A 26 -0.86 -26.16 -0.75
N ARG A 27 -2.05 -25.91 -1.30
CA ARG A 27 -2.36 -26.25 -2.70
C ARG A 27 -3.18 -25.15 -3.36
N LEU A 28 -2.86 -24.87 -4.63
CA LEU A 28 -3.66 -23.97 -5.47
C LEU A 28 -5.08 -24.51 -5.57
N THR A 29 -6.07 -23.67 -5.29
CA THR A 29 -7.47 -24.05 -5.53
C THR A 29 -7.72 -24.17 -7.05
N PRO A 30 -8.72 -24.95 -7.50
CA PRO A 30 -9.05 -25.05 -8.92
C PRO A 30 -9.27 -23.67 -9.59
N ALA A 31 -9.89 -22.73 -8.87
CA ALA A 31 -10.07 -21.36 -9.33
C ALA A 31 -8.74 -20.60 -9.50
N GLN A 32 -7.78 -20.79 -8.59
CA GLN A 32 -6.45 -20.20 -8.71
C GLN A 32 -5.68 -20.79 -9.89
N LYS A 33 -5.76 -22.12 -10.08
CA LYS A 33 -5.14 -22.82 -11.20
C LYS A 33 -5.66 -22.28 -12.54
N SER A 34 -6.98 -22.19 -12.70
CA SER A 34 -7.63 -21.62 -13.90
C SER A 34 -7.20 -20.17 -14.17
N LYS A 35 -7.11 -19.33 -13.13
CA LYS A 35 -6.65 -17.94 -13.27
C LYS A 35 -5.19 -17.84 -13.72
N ILE A 36 -4.32 -18.70 -13.18
CA ILE A 36 -2.91 -18.78 -13.59
C ILE A 36 -2.82 -19.26 -15.05
N GLU A 37 -3.56 -20.29 -15.43
CA GLU A 37 -3.61 -20.79 -16.81
C GLU A 37 -4.06 -19.71 -17.80
N GLN A 38 -5.12 -18.96 -17.48
CA GLN A 38 -5.57 -17.84 -18.32
C GLN A 38 -4.49 -16.76 -18.45
N ARG A 39 -3.83 -16.40 -17.35
CA ARG A 39 -2.74 -15.42 -17.38
C ARG A 39 -1.59 -15.91 -18.25
N VAL A 40 -1.18 -17.17 -18.11
CA VAL A 40 -0.09 -17.77 -18.89
C VAL A 40 -0.43 -17.84 -20.38
N LYS A 41 -1.69 -18.17 -20.73
CA LYS A 41 -2.17 -18.16 -22.13
C LYS A 41 -2.06 -16.79 -22.79
N ASN A 42 -2.20 -15.71 -22.01
CA ASN A 42 -2.11 -14.35 -22.52
C ASN A 42 -0.67 -13.80 -22.63
N LEU A 43 0.35 -14.55 -22.17
CA LEU A 43 1.74 -14.11 -22.22
C LEU A 43 2.42 -14.50 -23.55
N SER A 44 3.20 -13.59 -24.10
CA SER A 44 4.08 -13.89 -25.23
C SER A 44 5.15 -14.93 -24.87
N ARG A 45 5.78 -15.57 -25.86
CA ARG A 45 6.85 -16.56 -25.60
C ARG A 45 8.01 -15.96 -24.80
N ALA A 46 8.43 -14.74 -25.15
CA ALA A 46 9.48 -14.03 -24.43
C ALA A 46 9.08 -13.72 -22.98
N GLN A 47 7.83 -13.29 -22.76
CA GLN A 47 7.31 -13.03 -21.41
C GLN A 47 7.22 -14.30 -20.57
N ARG A 48 6.82 -15.43 -21.17
CA ARG A 48 6.79 -16.74 -20.48
C ARG A 48 8.18 -17.20 -20.07
N GLN A 49 9.18 -17.06 -20.96
CA GLN A 49 10.57 -17.38 -20.64
C GLN A 49 11.12 -16.51 -19.50
N ALA A 50 10.86 -15.19 -19.54
CA ALA A 50 11.25 -14.28 -18.46
C ALA A 50 10.57 -14.63 -17.13
N ALA A 51 9.27 -14.96 -17.16
CA ALA A 51 8.52 -15.39 -15.98
C ALA A 51 9.10 -16.70 -15.39
N ALA A 52 9.39 -17.69 -16.24
CA ALA A 52 9.99 -18.95 -15.82
C ALA A 52 11.39 -18.74 -15.21
N GLN A 53 12.22 -17.88 -15.80
CA GLN A 53 13.53 -17.53 -15.25
C GLN A 53 13.42 -16.87 -13.86
N GLY A 54 12.49 -15.91 -13.71
CA GLY A 54 12.25 -15.23 -12.43
C GLY A 54 11.77 -16.20 -11.32
N LEU A 55 10.85 -17.10 -11.66
CA LEU A 55 10.36 -18.12 -10.73
C LEU A 55 11.47 -19.12 -10.33
N ASN A 56 12.29 -19.57 -11.27
CA ASN A 56 13.45 -20.44 -10.98
C ASN A 56 14.47 -19.76 -10.05
N ALA A 57 14.77 -18.48 -10.28
CA ALA A 57 15.68 -17.72 -9.41
C ALA A 57 15.12 -17.59 -7.98
N LYS A 58 13.81 -17.33 -7.85
CA LYS A 58 13.13 -17.26 -6.55
C LYS A 58 13.14 -18.62 -5.84
N LEU A 59 12.86 -19.70 -6.56
CA LEU A 59 12.88 -21.07 -6.03
C LEU A 59 14.28 -21.45 -5.52
N LYS A 60 15.34 -21.10 -6.26
CA LYS A 60 16.72 -21.28 -5.80
C LYS A 60 16.97 -20.58 -4.47
N ARG A 61 16.61 -19.29 -4.34
CA ARG A 61 16.77 -18.52 -3.09
C ARG A 61 16.00 -19.14 -1.92
N LEU A 62 14.79 -19.63 -2.14
CA LEU A 62 13.99 -20.28 -1.09
C LEU A 62 14.62 -21.59 -0.62
N ARG A 63 15.15 -22.40 -1.54
CA ARG A 63 15.89 -23.63 -1.21
C ARG A 63 17.19 -23.33 -0.47
N ASP A 64 17.92 -22.29 -0.87
CA ASP A 64 19.14 -21.85 -0.20
C ASP A 64 18.84 -21.36 1.24
N ASN A 65 17.73 -20.62 1.41
CA ASN A 65 17.26 -20.20 2.74
C ASN A 65 16.96 -21.40 3.66
N ILE A 66 16.34 -22.48 3.15
CA ILE A 66 16.09 -23.69 3.95
C ILE A 66 17.39 -24.36 4.41
N LYS A 67 18.42 -24.34 3.55
CA LYS A 67 19.74 -24.94 3.85
C LYS A 67 20.51 -24.13 4.89
N ALA A 68 20.31 -22.81 4.97
CA ALA A 68 20.86 -21.98 6.03
C ALA A 68 20.19 -22.34 7.37
N SER A 69 20.95 -22.95 8.28
CA SER A 69 20.53 -23.84 9.38
C SER A 69 19.83 -23.20 10.59
N GLN A 70 19.09 -22.09 10.44
CA GLN A 70 18.40 -21.42 11.56
C GLN A 70 16.94 -21.02 11.26
N ILE A 71 16.20 -21.91 10.59
CA ILE A 71 14.78 -21.68 10.30
C ILE A 71 13.90 -22.50 11.24
N THR A 72 12.99 -21.83 11.96
CA THR A 72 11.98 -22.48 12.81
C THR A 72 11.10 -23.42 11.99
N ALA A 73 10.58 -24.50 12.61
CA ALA A 73 9.72 -25.47 11.93
C ALA A 73 8.52 -24.81 11.22
N ARG A 74 7.91 -23.81 11.87
CA ARG A 74 6.80 -23.03 11.30
C ARG A 74 7.23 -22.26 10.04
N ARG A 75 8.39 -21.59 10.08
CA ARG A 75 8.91 -20.85 8.91
C ARG A 75 9.33 -21.80 7.78
N ARG A 76 9.85 -22.98 8.10
CA ARG A 76 10.17 -24.03 7.11
C ARG A 76 8.90 -24.52 6.40
N ALA A 77 7.80 -24.74 7.13
CA ALA A 77 6.53 -25.14 6.53
C ALA A 77 5.99 -24.09 5.54
N LEU A 78 6.12 -22.80 5.88
CA LEU A 78 5.72 -21.70 4.98
C LEU A 78 6.58 -21.64 3.71
N ILE A 79 7.90 -21.82 3.84
CA ILE A 79 8.79 -21.82 2.67
C ILE A 79 8.51 -23.03 1.79
N ASN A 80 8.26 -24.21 2.37
CA ASN A 80 7.92 -25.42 1.61
C ASN A 80 6.61 -25.24 0.83
N ALA A 81 5.57 -24.67 1.44
CA ALA A 81 4.31 -24.38 0.75
C ALA A 81 4.50 -23.38 -0.40
N GLU A 82 5.38 -22.38 -0.23
CA GLU A 82 5.73 -21.43 -1.29
C GLU A 82 6.53 -22.09 -2.42
N ILE A 83 7.42 -23.04 -2.12
CA ILE A 83 8.14 -23.83 -3.12
C ILE A 83 7.15 -24.66 -3.94
N GLU A 84 6.24 -25.41 -3.30
CA GLU A 84 5.22 -26.22 -3.98
C GLU A 84 4.34 -25.35 -4.89
N ARG A 85 3.97 -24.14 -4.44
CA ARG A 85 3.23 -23.19 -5.28
C ARG A 85 3.99 -22.77 -6.54
N ILE A 86 5.28 -22.45 -6.41
CA ILE A 86 6.12 -22.01 -7.53
C ILE A 86 6.37 -23.15 -8.52
N GLU A 87 6.59 -24.37 -8.02
CA GLU A 87 6.78 -25.56 -8.86
C GLU A 87 5.55 -25.84 -9.73
N ASN A 88 4.34 -25.78 -9.14
CA ASN A 88 3.09 -25.91 -9.89
C ASN A 88 2.90 -24.82 -10.95
N GLU A 89 3.29 -23.58 -10.66
CA GLU A 89 3.19 -22.48 -11.64
C GLU A 89 4.19 -22.65 -12.80
N LEU A 90 5.41 -23.10 -12.52
CA LEU A 90 6.41 -23.42 -13.53
C LEU A 90 5.93 -24.56 -14.45
N GLU A 91 5.32 -25.60 -13.89
CA GLU A 91 4.74 -26.70 -14.66
C GLU A 91 3.67 -26.19 -15.64
N LEU A 92 2.77 -25.31 -15.18
CA LEU A 92 1.75 -24.69 -16.04
C LEU A 92 2.36 -23.82 -17.15
N ILE A 93 3.40 -23.04 -16.85
CA ILE A 93 4.08 -22.21 -17.86
C ILE A 93 4.71 -23.08 -18.95
N ASN A 94 5.33 -24.20 -18.55
CA ASN A 94 5.99 -25.12 -19.48
C ASN A 94 4.98 -25.96 -20.27
N ALA A 95 3.83 -26.32 -19.69
CA ALA A 95 2.80 -27.13 -20.33
C ALA A 95 2.05 -26.39 -21.46
N VAL A 96 1.93 -25.06 -21.42
CA VAL A 96 1.18 -24.26 -22.42
C VAL A 96 1.99 -24.00 -23.72
N GLY A 97 3.04 -24.77 -23.96
CA GLY A 97 3.92 -24.64 -25.11
C GLY A 97 3.43 -25.36 -26.37
N GLN A 98 2.39 -24.86 -27.04
CA GLN A 98 2.14 -24.99 -28.50
C GLN A 98 0.84 -24.25 -28.88
N ALA A 99 0.92 -23.01 -29.39
CA ALA A 99 -0.18 -22.36 -30.13
C ALA A 99 0.28 -21.13 -30.92
N ALA A 100 -0.06 -21.16 -32.21
CA ALA A 100 -0.28 -20.13 -33.25
C ALA A 100 0.67 -18.91 -33.43
N PRO A 101 0.89 -18.46 -34.69
CA PRO A 101 1.72 -17.30 -34.99
C PRO A 101 1.07 -15.97 -34.53
N PRO A 102 1.88 -14.91 -34.33
CA PRO A 102 1.41 -13.63 -33.84
C PRO A 102 0.54 -12.89 -34.87
N PRO A 103 -0.49 -12.14 -34.42
CA PRO A 103 -1.30 -11.28 -35.29
C PRO A 103 -0.50 -10.07 -35.82
N PRO A 104 -0.93 -9.46 -36.94
CA PRO A 104 -0.26 -8.33 -37.57
C PRO A 104 -0.21 -7.08 -36.67
N PRO A 105 0.77 -6.18 -36.91
CA PRO A 105 0.98 -5.00 -36.08
C PRO A 105 -0.21 -4.03 -36.14
N PRO A 106 -0.58 -3.39 -35.01
CA PRO A 106 -1.65 -2.41 -34.97
C PRO A 106 -1.26 -1.13 -35.74
N PRO A 107 -2.26 -0.40 -36.28
CA PRO A 107 -2.03 0.86 -36.99
C PRO A 107 -1.43 1.94 -36.08
N PRO A 108 -0.70 2.92 -36.66
CA PRO A 108 -0.07 3.99 -35.90
C PRO A 108 -1.12 4.84 -35.14
N PRO A 109 -0.80 5.26 -33.90
CA PRO A 109 -1.71 6.05 -33.10
C PRO A 109 -1.98 7.43 -33.74
N PRO A 110 -3.22 7.94 -33.68
CA PRO A 110 -3.56 9.26 -34.18
C PRO A 110 -2.77 10.35 -33.44
N MET A 111 -2.35 11.38 -34.18
CA MET A 111 -1.69 12.55 -33.63
C MET A 111 -2.57 13.21 -32.56
N ILE A 112 -2.05 13.30 -31.34
CA ILE A 112 -2.72 13.98 -30.22
C ILE A 112 -2.78 15.47 -30.57
N LYS A 113 -4.01 15.99 -30.78
CA LYS A 113 -4.25 17.42 -30.91
C LYS A 113 -3.70 18.14 -29.68
N GLN A 114 -2.94 19.20 -29.91
CA GLN A 114 -2.42 20.06 -28.85
C GLN A 114 -3.59 20.54 -27.98
N MET A 115 -3.54 20.21 -26.69
CA MET A 115 -4.53 20.70 -25.75
C MET A 115 -4.41 22.22 -25.62
N PRO A 116 -5.54 22.95 -25.55
CA PRO A 116 -5.52 24.38 -25.34
C PRO A 116 -4.78 24.74 -24.04
N PRO A 117 -4.15 25.93 -23.97
CA PRO A 117 -3.48 26.38 -22.77
C PRO A 117 -4.46 26.43 -21.60
N MET A 118 -4.09 25.80 -20.49
CA MET A 118 -4.90 25.82 -19.28
C MET A 118 -5.07 27.26 -18.77
N PRO A 119 -6.28 27.67 -18.36
CA PRO A 119 -6.52 28.99 -17.79
C PRO A 119 -5.67 29.20 -16.53
N ARG A 120 -5.13 30.41 -16.36
CA ARG A 120 -4.40 30.77 -15.14
C ARG A 120 -5.37 30.85 -13.96
N PRO A 121 -4.99 30.37 -12.77
CA PRO A 121 -5.84 30.46 -11.59
C PRO A 121 -6.00 31.92 -11.16
N THR A 122 -7.21 32.28 -10.77
CA THR A 122 -7.50 33.56 -10.13
C THR A 122 -6.89 33.59 -8.72
N GLN A 123 -6.45 34.75 -8.24
CA GLN A 123 -5.84 34.91 -6.89
C GLN A 123 -6.69 34.30 -5.75
N GLY A 124 -8.02 34.36 -5.86
CA GLY A 124 -8.92 33.75 -4.86
C GLY A 124 -8.82 32.22 -4.76
N GLN A 125 -8.49 31.52 -5.85
CA GLN A 125 -8.27 30.06 -5.83
C GLN A 125 -6.95 29.70 -5.12
N MET A 126 -5.93 30.55 -5.26
CA MET A 126 -4.63 30.35 -4.60
C MET A 126 -4.71 30.52 -3.09
N LEU A 127 -5.50 31.47 -2.59
CA LEU A 127 -5.66 31.73 -1.15
C LEU A 127 -6.41 30.60 -0.43
N ARG A 128 -7.43 30.00 -1.05
CA ARG A 128 -8.19 28.90 -0.44
C ARG A 128 -7.39 27.61 -0.29
N GLN A 129 -6.38 27.38 -1.13
CA GLN A 129 -5.57 26.17 -1.05
C GLN A 129 -4.60 26.15 0.15
N ARG A 130 -4.43 27.29 0.83
CA ARG A 130 -3.55 27.44 2.00
C ARG A 130 -4.23 27.09 3.33
N SER A 131 -5.54 26.84 3.36
CA SER A 131 -6.19 26.47 4.62
C SER A 131 -5.78 25.06 5.06
N PRO A 132 -5.57 24.82 6.38
CA PRO A 132 -5.37 23.49 6.90
C PRO A 132 -6.53 22.56 6.53
N GLN A 133 -6.22 21.33 6.13
CA GLN A 133 -7.21 20.28 5.86
C GLN A 133 -7.23 19.28 7.01
N VAL A 134 -8.41 18.88 7.45
CA VAL A 134 -8.58 17.82 8.45
C VAL A 134 -8.99 16.55 7.73
N GLY A 135 -8.42 15.41 8.11
CA GLY A 135 -8.70 14.13 7.46
C GLY A 135 -8.75 12.97 8.43
N VAL A 136 -9.34 11.88 7.96
CA VAL A 136 -9.34 10.58 8.62
C VAL A 136 -9.01 9.50 7.60
N SER A 137 -8.22 8.52 8.00
CA SER A 137 -7.87 7.36 7.19
C SER A 137 -7.94 6.07 7.99
N ALA A 138 -8.09 4.96 7.26
CA ALA A 138 -8.13 3.61 7.78
C ALA A 138 -7.36 2.68 6.83
N GLY A 139 -6.75 1.64 7.39
CA GLY A 139 -6.06 0.63 6.62
C GLY A 139 -4.97 -0.06 7.43
N TYR A 140 -3.81 -0.29 6.80
CA TYR A 140 -2.65 -0.91 7.43
C TYR A 140 -1.55 0.13 7.66
N LEU A 141 -0.98 0.13 8.86
CA LEU A 141 0.18 0.92 9.29
C LEU A 141 1.31 -0.06 9.61
N ALA A 142 2.38 -0.08 8.82
CA ALA A 142 3.49 -1.02 9.00
C ALA A 142 3.06 -2.51 9.12
N GLY A 143 2.01 -2.89 8.40
CA GLY A 143 1.47 -4.25 8.36
C GLY A 143 0.39 -4.59 9.39
N ILE A 144 0.06 -3.67 10.32
CA ILE A 144 -1.03 -3.86 11.29
C ILE A 144 -2.23 -2.95 11.00
N PRO A 145 -3.46 -3.43 11.18
CA PRO A 145 -4.65 -2.61 10.94
C PRO A 145 -4.71 -1.42 11.90
N GLY A 146 -5.13 -0.27 11.39
CA GLY A 146 -5.22 0.97 12.15
C GLY A 146 -6.00 2.07 11.44
N ALA A 147 -6.14 3.18 12.15
CA ALA A 147 -6.77 4.40 11.68
C ALA A 147 -5.96 5.62 12.11
N VAL A 148 -6.02 6.69 11.32
CA VAL A 148 -5.32 7.96 11.60
C VAL A 148 -6.30 9.11 11.46
N ALA A 149 -6.27 10.03 12.43
CA ALA A 149 -6.83 11.36 12.27
C ALA A 149 -5.69 12.33 12.01
N GLU A 150 -5.81 13.19 10.99
CA GLU A 150 -4.73 14.05 10.52
C GLU A 150 -5.16 15.49 10.28
N VAL A 151 -4.20 16.41 10.42
CA VAL A 151 -4.27 17.80 9.96
C VAL A 151 -3.11 18.02 9.00
N ARG A 152 -3.42 18.57 7.82
CA ARG A 152 -2.45 18.80 6.75
C ARG A 152 -2.37 20.29 6.43
N PHE A 153 -1.17 20.84 6.50
CA PHE A 153 -0.85 22.22 6.16
C PHE A 153 -0.16 22.25 4.80
N HIS A 154 -0.63 23.11 3.91
CA HIS A 154 -0.10 23.26 2.55
C HIS A 154 0.93 24.37 2.49
N ASP A 155 2.05 24.10 1.82
CA ASP A 155 3.14 25.04 1.56
C ASP A 155 3.65 25.75 2.83
N PRO A 156 4.00 25.01 3.91
CA PRO A 156 4.33 25.58 5.23
C PRO A 156 5.58 26.48 5.25
N PHE A 157 6.41 26.43 4.21
CA PHE A 157 7.67 27.18 4.09
C PHE A 157 7.78 27.94 2.78
N ASP A 158 6.65 28.32 2.16
CA ASP A 158 6.57 28.88 0.80
C ASP A 158 7.21 28.00 -0.30
N MET A 159 7.57 26.76 0.05
CA MET A 159 8.04 25.75 -0.89
C MET A 159 6.85 25.17 -1.63
N VAL A 160 6.62 25.66 -2.85
CA VAL A 160 5.56 25.20 -3.74
C VAL A 160 5.58 23.67 -3.81
N ARG A 161 4.42 23.05 -3.61
CA ARG A 161 4.18 21.58 -3.69
C ARG A 161 4.54 20.80 -2.44
N THR A 162 4.99 21.45 -1.37
CA THR A 162 5.20 20.76 -0.10
C THR A 162 3.94 20.83 0.76
N SER A 163 3.74 19.83 1.60
CA SER A 163 2.77 19.84 2.67
C SER A 163 3.37 19.16 3.89
N ILE A 164 2.98 19.60 5.08
CA ILE A 164 3.28 18.90 6.33
C ILE A 164 1.99 18.33 6.89
N ARG A 165 2.04 17.07 7.34
CA ARG A 165 0.92 16.37 7.96
C ARG A 165 1.28 16.06 9.41
N PHE A 166 0.38 16.40 10.33
CA PHE A 166 0.40 15.96 11.71
C PHE A 166 -0.78 15.02 11.94
N GLY A 167 -0.59 13.91 12.64
CA GLY A 167 -1.67 12.98 12.89
C GLY A 167 -1.56 12.24 14.20
N ALA A 168 -2.69 11.72 14.65
CA ALA A 168 -2.79 10.76 15.74
C ALA A 168 -3.33 9.45 15.17
N GLY A 169 -2.60 8.36 15.40
CA GLY A 169 -2.93 7.03 14.91
C GLY A 169 -3.29 6.07 16.03
N TYR A 170 -4.21 5.16 15.76
CA TYR A 170 -4.44 3.97 16.58
C TYR A 170 -4.22 2.74 15.69
N ALA A 171 -3.41 1.79 16.15
CA ALA A 171 -3.15 0.55 15.44
C ALA A 171 -3.21 -0.65 16.39
N GLN A 172 -3.64 -1.80 15.89
CA GLN A 172 -3.77 -3.01 16.69
C GLN A 172 -3.31 -4.23 15.90
N GLY A 173 -2.43 -5.04 16.47
CA GLY A 173 -1.95 -6.26 15.82
C GLY A 173 -1.26 -7.21 16.78
N ASP A 174 -1.13 -8.47 16.36
CA ASP A 174 -0.45 -9.48 17.14
C ASP A 174 1.07 -9.33 17.02
N ASP A 175 1.76 -9.45 18.16
CA ASP A 175 3.22 -9.52 18.19
C ASP A 175 3.73 -10.90 17.73
N THR A 176 5.05 -11.08 17.64
CA THR A 176 5.65 -12.36 17.21
C THR A 176 5.34 -13.53 18.15
N ALA A 177 4.93 -13.23 19.39
CA ALA A 177 4.49 -14.21 20.38
C ALA A 177 2.97 -14.46 20.32
N GLY A 178 2.24 -13.81 19.41
CA GLY A 178 0.78 -13.92 19.30
C GLY A 178 0.03 -13.13 20.36
N THR A 179 0.68 -12.20 21.06
CA THR A 179 0.00 -11.31 22.01
C THR A 179 -0.53 -10.10 21.26
N LEU A 180 -1.82 -9.83 21.41
CA LEU A 180 -2.46 -8.66 20.84
C LEU A 180 -1.93 -7.37 21.48
N ARG A 181 -1.36 -6.48 20.67
CA ARG A 181 -0.87 -5.17 21.09
C ARG A 181 -1.72 -4.06 20.47
N LYS A 182 -1.95 -3.01 21.25
CA LYS A 182 -2.60 -1.77 20.80
C LYS A 182 -1.59 -0.64 20.91
N HIS A 183 -1.53 0.19 19.88
CA HIS A 183 -0.58 1.28 19.71
C HIS A 183 -1.33 2.59 19.56
N ALA A 184 -0.91 3.62 20.28
CA ALA A 184 -1.26 5.00 19.96
C ALA A 184 -0.01 5.70 19.42
N LEU A 185 -0.17 6.38 18.29
CA LEU A 185 0.92 6.96 17.51
C LEU A 185 0.69 8.46 17.37
N VAL A 186 1.77 9.23 17.40
CA VAL A 186 1.83 10.60 16.86
C VAL A 186 2.62 10.54 15.57
N ILE A 187 2.12 11.17 14.52
CA ILE A 187 2.67 11.09 13.16
C ILE A 187 3.04 12.49 12.68
N VAL A 188 4.21 12.61 12.05
CA VAL A 188 4.66 13.83 11.37
C VAL A 188 5.23 13.44 10.02
N ASP A 189 4.58 13.89 8.94
CA ASP A 189 5.00 13.58 7.57
C ASP A 189 5.29 14.83 6.75
N GLY A 190 6.37 14.79 5.98
CA GLY A 190 6.61 15.68 4.85
C GLY A 190 6.07 15.05 3.56
N ILE A 191 5.26 15.80 2.83
CA ILE A 191 4.61 15.35 1.60
C ILE A 191 5.05 16.27 0.45
N TYR A 192 5.44 15.67 -0.67
CA TYR A 192 5.75 16.35 -1.91
C TYR A 192 4.74 15.98 -3.01
N ARG A 193 4.00 16.97 -3.49
CA ARG A 193 2.98 16.82 -4.53
C ARG A 193 3.66 16.75 -5.90
N LEU A 194 3.37 15.69 -6.65
CA LEU A 194 3.93 15.48 -7.99
C LEU A 194 3.18 16.32 -9.03
N ASN A 195 1.88 16.50 -8.84
CA ASN A 195 1.06 17.35 -9.67
C ASN A 195 1.14 18.83 -9.25
N PRO A 196 0.94 19.76 -10.19
CA PRO A 196 0.70 21.15 -9.86
C PRO A 196 -0.46 21.30 -8.86
N PRO A 197 -0.42 22.29 -7.95
CA PRO A 197 -1.51 22.50 -6.99
C PRO A 197 -2.89 22.65 -7.63
N GLN A 198 -2.93 23.11 -8.88
CA GLN A 198 -4.14 23.44 -9.64
C GLN A 198 -4.60 22.31 -10.57
N ALA A 199 -3.94 21.15 -10.57
CA ALA A 199 -4.36 20.03 -11.41
C ALA A 199 -5.74 19.55 -10.97
N GLU A 200 -6.72 19.61 -11.88
CA GLU A 200 -8.02 18.98 -11.69
C GLU A 200 -7.91 17.46 -11.81
N GLY A 201 -8.79 16.75 -11.11
CA GLY A 201 -8.87 15.29 -11.17
C GLY A 201 -7.93 14.56 -10.19
N LEU A 202 -7.30 13.50 -10.68
CA LEU A 202 -6.43 12.63 -9.88
C LEU A 202 -5.06 13.28 -9.70
N ARG A 203 -4.67 13.50 -8.44
CA ARG A 203 -3.37 14.06 -8.05
C ARG A 203 -2.57 12.97 -7.33
N SER A 204 -1.26 13.01 -7.46
CA SER A 204 -0.34 12.10 -6.79
C SER A 204 0.73 12.86 -5.99
N TYR A 205 1.26 12.18 -4.99
CA TYR A 205 2.27 12.70 -4.10
C TYR A 205 3.15 11.57 -3.56
N ILE A 206 4.34 11.92 -3.12
CA ILE A 206 5.21 11.06 -2.32
C ILE A 206 5.34 11.68 -0.93
N GLY A 207 5.55 10.85 0.09
CA GLY A 207 5.74 11.33 1.44
C GLY A 207 6.76 10.51 2.22
N LEU A 208 7.41 11.19 3.16
CA LEU A 208 8.33 10.62 4.14
C LEU A 208 7.88 11.09 5.51
N GLY A 209 7.94 10.19 6.49
CA GLY A 209 7.28 10.39 7.76
C GLY A 209 7.99 9.77 8.94
N LEU A 210 7.75 10.36 10.10
CA LEU A 210 8.11 9.83 11.40
C LEU A 210 6.84 9.50 12.17
N ASN A 211 6.83 8.38 12.87
CA ASN A 211 5.78 8.06 13.83
C ASN A 211 6.42 7.84 15.20
N TYR A 212 5.77 8.28 16.27
CA TYR A 212 6.23 8.08 17.63
C TYR A 212 5.15 7.35 18.43
N ASN A 213 5.51 6.20 18.97
CA ASN A 213 4.59 5.33 19.70
C ASN A 213 4.47 5.80 21.15
N VAL A 214 3.44 6.61 21.40
CA VAL A 214 3.15 7.23 22.71
C VAL A 214 2.53 6.25 23.70
N TYR A 215 2.00 5.12 23.23
CA TYR A 215 1.41 4.10 24.11
C TYR A 215 1.40 2.73 23.44
N THR A 216 1.87 1.71 24.15
CA THR A 216 1.71 0.30 23.75
C THR A 216 1.16 -0.52 24.90
N THR A 217 0.13 -1.33 24.64
CA THR A 217 -0.51 -2.12 25.71
C THR A 217 0.47 -3.08 26.39
N GLY A 218 0.55 -2.98 27.72
CA GLY A 218 1.34 -3.86 28.57
C GLY A 218 2.81 -3.47 28.73
N ARG A 219 3.27 -2.34 28.18
CA ARG A 219 4.66 -1.86 28.32
C ARG A 219 4.77 -0.33 28.23
N VAL A 220 5.95 0.18 28.56
CA VAL A 220 6.29 1.61 28.48
C VAL A 220 6.53 2.01 27.02
N SER A 221 5.95 3.15 26.65
CA SER A 221 6.04 3.85 25.36
C SER A 221 7.41 4.47 25.10
N GLY A 222 7.69 4.82 23.83
CA GLY A 222 8.74 5.81 23.55
C GLY A 222 9.70 5.50 22.41
N ALA A 223 9.24 4.90 21.32
CA ALA A 223 10.09 4.61 20.17
C ALA A 223 9.59 5.30 18.90
N ALA A 224 10.56 5.75 18.09
CA ALA A 224 10.32 6.45 16.84
C ALA A 224 10.43 5.47 15.67
N GLY A 225 9.35 5.33 14.91
CA GLY A 225 9.32 4.67 13.62
C GLY A 225 9.42 5.66 12.46
N TYR A 226 9.44 5.12 11.26
CA TYR A 226 9.47 5.89 10.01
C TYR A 226 8.49 5.32 9.00
N GLN A 227 8.13 6.11 7.99
CA GLN A 227 7.32 5.65 6.87
C GLN A 227 7.69 6.37 5.57
N ALA A 228 7.59 5.66 4.46
CA ALA A 228 7.69 6.19 3.11
C ALA A 228 6.50 5.72 2.30
N PHE A 229 5.83 6.61 1.58
CA PHE A 229 4.60 6.28 0.87
C PHE A 229 4.43 7.07 -0.43
N TYR A 230 3.65 6.48 -1.33
CA TYR A 230 3.10 7.11 -2.52
C TYR A 230 1.59 7.18 -2.36
N GLY A 231 1.02 8.34 -2.63
CA GLY A 231 -0.41 8.57 -2.51
C GLY A 231 -1.03 9.10 -3.79
N ILE A 232 -2.31 8.78 -3.98
CA ILE A 232 -3.19 9.39 -4.95
C ILE A 232 -4.38 10.00 -4.23
N GLU A 233 -4.83 11.16 -4.67
CA GLU A 233 -6.02 11.84 -4.16
C GLU A 233 -6.91 12.30 -5.30
N GLY A 234 -8.22 12.17 -5.11
CA GLY A 234 -9.24 12.58 -6.05
C GLY A 234 -10.39 13.29 -5.35
N GLY A 235 -11.11 14.13 -6.07
CA GLY A 235 -12.18 14.96 -5.53
C GLY A 235 -11.93 16.45 -5.79
N ARG A 236 -12.80 17.30 -5.24
CA ARG A 236 -12.74 18.74 -5.48
C ARG A 236 -11.84 19.44 -4.45
N PRO A 237 -10.96 20.38 -4.85
CA PRO A 237 -10.14 21.16 -3.91
C PRO A 237 -10.95 21.88 -2.82
N ASP A 238 -12.13 22.36 -3.19
CA ASP A 238 -13.08 23.14 -2.40
C ASP A 238 -14.12 22.27 -1.65
N GLY A 239 -13.93 20.96 -1.65
CA GLY A 239 -14.76 20.04 -0.90
C GLY A 239 -14.00 18.81 -0.46
N GLY A 240 -14.76 17.77 -0.15
CA GLY A 240 -14.22 16.49 0.26
C GLY A 240 -13.32 15.83 -0.76
N GLN A 241 -12.17 15.32 -0.31
CA GLN A 241 -11.22 14.59 -1.14
C GLN A 241 -10.98 13.21 -0.55
N MET A 242 -11.13 12.19 -1.39
CA MET A 242 -10.71 10.83 -1.07
C MET A 242 -9.23 10.69 -1.41
N PHE A 243 -8.50 9.93 -0.60
CA PHE A 243 -7.12 9.58 -0.90
C PHE A 243 -6.85 8.10 -0.63
N PHE A 244 -5.86 7.59 -1.34
CA PHE A 244 -5.29 6.26 -1.16
C PHE A 244 -3.78 6.37 -1.08
N GLU A 245 -3.18 5.80 -0.05
CA GLU A 245 -1.74 5.78 0.19
C GLU A 245 -1.25 4.33 0.23
N VAL A 246 -0.11 4.06 -0.41
CA VAL A 246 0.60 2.78 -0.33
C VAL A 246 2.08 3.03 -0.11
N GLY A 247 2.70 2.24 0.75
CA GLY A 247 4.06 2.49 1.18
C GLY A 247 4.63 1.39 2.05
N TYR A 248 5.74 1.72 2.69
CA TYR A 248 6.42 0.86 3.64
C TYR A 248 6.72 1.67 4.90
N GLY A 249 6.49 1.07 6.06
CA GLY A 249 6.70 1.74 7.33
C GLY A 249 7.18 0.79 8.40
N SER A 250 7.71 1.40 9.45
CA SER A 250 8.09 0.75 10.70
C SER A 250 7.41 1.49 11.85
N ILE A 251 6.79 0.75 12.77
CA ILE A 251 6.35 1.21 14.08
C ILE A 251 7.29 0.56 15.09
N GLN A 252 8.17 1.37 15.67
CA GLN A 252 9.03 0.89 16.74
C GLN A 252 8.25 0.90 18.06
N THR A 253 8.47 -0.13 18.87
CA THR A 253 7.84 -0.21 20.20
C THR A 253 8.83 0.05 21.33
N GLY A 254 10.13 0.08 21.01
CA GLY A 254 11.22 0.19 21.99
C GLY A 254 11.60 -1.15 22.60
N PHE A 255 10.96 -2.23 22.15
CA PHE A 255 11.23 -3.60 22.53
C PHE A 255 10.86 -4.56 21.37
N SER A 256 11.19 -5.84 21.49
CA SER A 256 10.78 -6.82 20.49
C SER A 256 9.32 -7.25 20.67
N PRO A 257 8.48 -7.23 19.61
CA PRO A 257 8.84 -6.92 18.23
C PRO A 257 8.58 -5.46 17.83
N ASP A 258 9.36 -5.00 16.86
CA ASP A 258 8.99 -3.87 16.02
C ASP A 258 8.11 -4.35 14.86
N TYR A 259 7.14 -3.53 14.47
CA TYR A 259 6.31 -3.82 13.30
C TYR A 259 6.95 -3.15 12.11
N THR A 260 7.25 -3.91 11.07
CA THR A 260 7.76 -3.36 9.81
C THR A 260 7.07 -4.05 8.65
N GLY A 261 6.46 -3.26 7.76
CA GLY A 261 5.64 -3.83 6.71
C GLY A 261 4.98 -2.81 5.80
N LEU A 262 4.01 -3.30 5.04
CA LEU A 262 3.22 -2.51 4.12
C LEU A 262 2.37 -1.49 4.88
N THR A 263 2.41 -0.24 4.44
CA THR A 263 1.41 0.77 4.79
C THR A 263 0.45 0.89 3.62
N ALA A 264 -0.85 0.77 3.87
CA ALA A 264 -1.87 0.91 2.85
C ALA A 264 -3.11 1.55 3.48
N GLN A 265 -3.42 2.79 3.12
CA GLN A 265 -4.48 3.57 3.77
C GLN A 265 -5.47 4.11 2.73
N VAL A 266 -6.75 4.13 3.08
CA VAL A 266 -7.79 4.88 2.39
C VAL A 266 -8.31 5.93 3.35
N GLY A 267 -8.45 7.17 2.90
CA GLY A 267 -8.96 8.23 3.75
C GLY A 267 -9.79 9.26 3.02
N TYR A 268 -10.35 10.15 3.82
CA TYR A 268 -11.12 11.30 3.39
C TYR A 268 -10.66 12.54 4.16
N LYS A 269 -10.52 13.65 3.44
CA LYS A 269 -10.20 14.96 4.02
C LYS A 269 -11.22 16.01 3.62
N PHE A 270 -11.49 16.92 4.55
CA PHE A 270 -12.47 18.00 4.49
C PHE A 270 -11.82 19.31 4.06
#